data_AF-A0A1V2ZHI9-F1
#
_entry.id   AF-A0A1V2ZHI9-F1
#
_cell.length_a   1.000
_cell.length_b   1.000
_cell.length_c   1.000
_cell.angle_alpha   90.00
_cell.angle_beta   90.00
_cell.angle_gamma   90.00
#
_symmetry.space_group_name_H-M   'P 1'
#
loop_
_entity.id
_entity.type
_entity.pdbx_description
1 polymer ?
#
loop_
_entity_poly.entity_id
_entity_poly.type
_entity_poly.pdbx_seq_one_letter_code
_entity_poly.pdbx_strand_id
1 'polypeptide(L)'
;MPLCPPAASSRSPLAPPAGPVPRLELEVTVSHVPSSAEEGVRRGALVLVFWIHVRNGTGASLHDLHLLQRRFSDGSADDLEYDDAPSTLVGCVERIAPGAGFVTAARYTVRPPAVRRTIVNSLDVRGTGADGAPISGHARVLVVIDPDPTASVL
;
A
#
# COMPACT_ATOMS: atom_id res chain seq x y z
N MET A 1 31.24 -11.38 -65.42
CA MET A 1 29.90 -11.04 -64.88
C MET A 1 29.90 -11.37 -63.39
N PRO A 2 29.39 -10.49 -62.51
CA PRO A 2 29.67 -10.53 -61.08
C PRO A 2 28.73 -11.47 -60.31
N LEU A 3 29.28 -12.08 -59.26
CA LEU A 3 28.61 -12.96 -58.29
C LEU A 3 27.62 -12.17 -57.41
N CYS A 4 26.39 -12.69 -57.25
CA CYS A 4 25.40 -12.19 -56.31
C CYS A 4 25.88 -12.37 -54.86
N PRO A 5 25.68 -11.40 -53.94
CA PRO A 5 25.90 -11.63 -52.52
C PRO A 5 24.68 -12.36 -51.89
N PRO A 6 24.88 -13.13 -50.81
CA PRO A 6 23.77 -13.77 -50.10
C PRO A 6 22.93 -12.73 -49.33
N ALA A 7 21.63 -12.98 -49.25
CA ALA A 7 20.68 -12.18 -48.49
C ALA A 7 21.08 -12.10 -47.01
N ALA A 8 21.29 -10.89 -46.51
CA ALA A 8 21.52 -10.65 -45.09
C ALA A 8 20.25 -11.01 -44.30
N SER A 9 20.44 -11.85 -43.29
CA SER A 9 19.42 -12.31 -42.35
C SER A 9 18.63 -11.15 -41.75
N SER A 10 17.32 -11.30 -41.75
CA SER A 10 16.36 -10.52 -40.98
C SER A 10 16.86 -10.32 -39.55
N ARG A 11 17.15 -9.08 -39.16
CA ARG A 11 17.36 -8.74 -37.75
C ARG A 11 16.03 -8.94 -37.03
N SER A 12 15.96 -9.97 -36.20
CA SER A 12 14.92 -10.09 -35.18
C SER A 12 14.83 -8.77 -34.40
N PRO A 13 13.63 -8.23 -34.13
CA PRO A 13 13.49 -7.09 -33.23
C PRO A 13 14.15 -7.42 -31.90
N LEU A 14 15.02 -6.54 -31.43
CA LEU A 14 15.61 -6.59 -30.10
C LEU A 14 14.46 -6.74 -29.09
N ALA A 15 14.45 -7.83 -28.31
CA ALA A 15 13.57 -7.91 -27.16
C ALA A 15 13.86 -6.68 -26.27
N PRO A 16 12.84 -5.97 -25.77
CA PRO A 16 13.07 -4.85 -24.86
C PRO A 16 13.86 -5.36 -23.63
N PRO A 17 14.77 -4.55 -23.07
CA PRO A 17 15.55 -4.96 -21.90
C PRO A 17 14.60 -5.34 -20.77
N ALA A 18 14.96 -6.39 -20.03
CA ALA A 18 14.26 -6.85 -18.82
C ALA A 18 14.43 -5.82 -17.68
N GLY A 19 13.80 -4.65 -17.84
CA GLY A 19 13.50 -3.75 -16.74
C GLY A 19 12.34 -4.32 -15.91
N PRO A 20 12.15 -3.86 -14.66
CA PRO A 20 10.98 -4.25 -13.90
C PRO A 20 9.72 -3.98 -14.72
N VAL A 21 8.85 -4.99 -14.85
CA VAL A 21 7.58 -4.84 -15.53
C VAL A 21 6.85 -3.64 -14.90
N PRO A 22 6.47 -2.62 -15.69
CA PRO A 22 5.79 -1.43 -15.19
C PRO A 22 4.54 -1.85 -14.41
N ARG A 23 4.51 -1.56 -13.09
CA ARG A 23 3.43 -1.99 -12.19
C ARG A 23 3.07 -0.89 -11.21
N LEU A 24 1.93 -1.04 -10.56
CA LEU A 24 1.60 -0.21 -9.41
C LEU A 24 2.58 -0.53 -8.27
N GLU A 25 3.24 0.49 -7.75
CA GLU A 25 4.18 0.38 -6.63
C GLU A 25 3.48 0.85 -5.37
N LEU A 26 3.45 -0.02 -4.35
CA LEU A 26 2.85 0.27 -3.06
C LEU A 26 3.91 0.09 -1.99
N GLU A 27 4.09 1.15 -1.20
CA GLU A 27 4.89 1.12 0.02
C GLU A 27 3.99 1.51 1.18
N VAL A 28 4.11 0.78 2.28
CA VAL A 28 3.34 1.07 3.49
C VAL A 28 4.29 1.14 4.67
N THR A 29 4.27 2.27 5.36
CA THR A 29 5.01 2.46 6.61
C THR A 29 4.04 2.65 7.76
N VAL A 30 4.49 2.33 8.98
CA VAL A 30 3.66 2.41 10.18
C VAL A 30 4.36 3.25 11.21
N SER A 31 3.63 4.22 11.74
CA SER A 31 3.99 4.93 12.97
C SER A 31 2.99 4.60 14.06
N HIS A 32 3.44 4.59 15.31
CA HIS A 32 2.57 4.40 16.45
C HIS A 32 2.73 5.56 17.42
N VAL A 33 1.63 5.96 18.04
CA VAL A 33 1.62 6.97 19.10
C VAL A 33 0.93 6.35 20.31
N PRO A 34 1.63 6.19 21.46
CA PRO A 34 0.96 5.85 22.70
C PRO A 34 0.05 7.02 23.09
N SER A 35 -1.24 6.76 23.31
CA SER A 35 -2.20 7.80 23.69
C SER A 35 -1.92 8.30 25.11
N SER A 36 -1.15 9.38 25.24
CA SER A 36 -0.95 10.10 26.51
C SER A 36 -2.13 11.03 26.77
N ALA A 37 -3.26 10.49 27.23
CA ALA A 37 -4.36 11.19 27.92
C ALA A 37 -4.82 12.60 27.44
N GLU A 38 -4.54 13.02 26.20
CA GLU A 38 -5.07 14.25 25.61
C GLU A 38 -6.09 13.93 24.53
N GLU A 39 -7.28 14.49 24.74
CA GLU A 39 -8.48 14.53 23.89
C GLU A 39 -9.05 13.19 23.40
N GLY A 40 -10.06 12.70 24.15
CA GLY A 40 -11.10 11.78 23.67
C GLY A 40 -10.69 10.32 23.46
N VAL A 41 -9.39 10.02 23.37
CA VAL A 41 -8.88 8.65 23.24
C VAL A 41 -8.75 8.01 24.63
N ARG A 42 -9.30 6.81 24.80
CA ARG A 42 -9.25 6.08 26.09
C ARG A 42 -7.79 5.97 26.56
N ARG A 43 -7.54 6.27 27.84
CA ARG A 43 -6.22 6.14 28.47
C ARG A 43 -5.70 4.71 28.25
N GLY A 44 -4.50 4.59 27.71
CA GLY A 44 -3.91 3.30 27.36
C GLY A 44 -4.47 2.71 26.06
N ALA A 45 -4.90 3.50 25.08
CA ALA A 45 -5.08 3.03 23.71
C ALA A 45 -3.78 3.22 22.91
N LEU A 46 -3.56 2.35 21.91
CA LEU A 46 -2.47 2.49 20.94
C LEU A 46 -3.05 2.97 19.62
N VAL A 47 -2.56 4.09 19.10
CA VAL A 47 -2.94 4.58 17.78
C VAL A 47 -1.89 4.13 16.78
N LEU A 48 -2.33 3.38 15.77
CA LEU A 48 -1.53 2.98 14.62
C LEU A 48 -1.89 3.87 13.44
N VAL A 49 -0.89 4.51 12.83
CA VAL A 49 -1.06 5.28 11.59
C VAL A 49 -0.29 4.58 10.49
N PHE A 50 -1.02 4.10 9.48
CA PHE A 50 -0.51 3.47 8.29
C PHE A 50 -0.39 4.51 7.18
N TRP A 51 0.83 4.82 6.77
CA TRP A 51 1.13 5.71 5.66
C TRP A 51 1.33 4.88 4.41
N ILE A 52 0.46 5.07 3.43
CA ILE A 52 0.40 4.26 2.22
C ILE A 52 0.79 5.16 1.05
N HIS A 53 1.93 4.86 0.45
CA HIS A 53 2.49 5.54 -0.69
C HIS A 53 2.20 4.70 -1.93
N VAL A 54 1.48 5.30 -2.88
CA VAL A 54 1.15 4.66 -4.14
C VAL A 54 1.83 5.42 -5.26
N ARG A 55 2.61 4.70 -6.08
CA ARG A 55 3.29 5.25 -7.24
C ARG A 55 2.89 4.51 -8.50
N ASN A 56 2.59 5.28 -9.55
CA ASN A 56 2.34 4.74 -10.87
C ASN A 56 3.67 4.42 -11.56
N GLY A 57 4.12 3.17 -11.44
CA GLY A 57 5.28 2.65 -12.17
C GLY A 57 4.97 2.26 -13.61
N THR A 58 3.74 2.47 -14.10
CA THR A 58 3.33 2.12 -15.47
C THR A 58 3.76 3.19 -16.49
N GLY A 59 3.71 2.84 -17.78
CA GLY A 59 3.98 3.79 -18.88
C GLY A 59 2.81 4.68 -19.27
N ALA A 60 1.63 4.50 -18.65
CA ALA A 60 0.41 5.22 -18.98
C ALA A 60 -0.20 5.90 -17.74
N SER A 61 -1.12 6.83 -17.94
CA SER A 61 -1.89 7.39 -16.82
C SER A 61 -2.83 6.33 -16.25
N LEU A 62 -3.00 6.36 -14.93
CA LEU A 62 -4.01 5.58 -14.23
C LEU A 62 -5.18 6.47 -13.81
N HIS A 63 -6.37 5.88 -13.73
CA HIS A 63 -7.62 6.56 -13.43
C HIS A 63 -8.37 5.84 -12.31
N ASP A 64 -9.21 6.62 -11.61
CA ASP A 64 -10.21 6.12 -10.67
C ASP A 64 -9.60 5.17 -9.62
N LEU A 65 -8.48 5.58 -9.00
CA LEU A 65 -7.84 4.75 -8.00
C LEU A 65 -8.61 4.79 -6.69
N HIS A 66 -8.95 3.60 -6.19
CA HIS A 66 -9.59 3.37 -4.92
C HIS A 66 -8.71 2.50 -4.05
N LEU A 67 -8.50 2.96 -2.81
CA LEU A 67 -7.86 2.17 -1.78
C LEU A 67 -8.94 1.43 -0.97
N LEU A 68 -8.77 0.12 -0.87
CA LEU A 68 -9.73 -0.79 -0.25
C LEU A 68 -9.04 -1.53 0.89
N GLN A 69 -9.54 -1.31 2.09
CA GLN A 69 -9.12 -2.09 3.25
C GLN A 69 -9.66 -3.52 3.11
N ARG A 70 -8.75 -4.51 3.07
CA ARG A 70 -9.09 -5.91 2.88
C ARG A 70 -9.21 -6.67 4.19
N ARG A 71 -8.29 -6.40 5.12
CA ARG A 71 -8.25 -7.06 6.43
C ARG A 71 -7.50 -6.21 7.42
N PHE A 72 -8.01 -6.13 8.63
CA PHE A 72 -7.28 -5.59 9.76
C PHE A 72 -7.63 -6.44 10.95
N SER A 73 -6.67 -7.24 11.41
CA SER A 73 -6.91 -8.15 12.51
C SER A 73 -5.70 -8.23 13.42
N ASP A 74 -5.89 -8.72 14.63
CA ASP A 74 -4.80 -9.04 15.56
C ASP A 74 -4.21 -10.44 15.33
N GLY A 75 -4.38 -10.99 14.12
CA GLY A 75 -4.03 -12.36 13.76
C GLY A 75 -5.16 -13.37 13.99
N SER A 76 -6.26 -12.96 14.66
CA SER A 76 -7.48 -13.76 14.72
C SER A 76 -8.22 -13.79 13.37
N ALA A 77 -9.23 -14.65 13.28
CA ALA A 77 -10.12 -14.75 12.12
C ALA A 77 -11.03 -13.53 11.96
N ASP A 78 -11.25 -12.79 13.05
CA ASP A 78 -12.15 -11.65 13.08
C ASP A 78 -11.42 -10.36 12.70
N ASP A 79 -12.12 -9.48 12.00
CA ASP A 79 -11.62 -8.14 11.70
C ASP A 79 -11.84 -7.21 12.90
N LEU A 80 -10.85 -6.38 13.18
CA LEU A 80 -10.92 -5.26 14.09
C LEU A 80 -11.65 -4.09 13.42
N GLU A 81 -12.30 -3.28 14.24
CA GLU A 81 -12.94 -2.05 13.79
C GLU A 81 -11.90 -1.00 13.38
N TYR A 82 -12.26 -0.19 12.39
CA TYR A 82 -11.49 0.96 11.92
C TYR A 82 -12.09 2.23 12.52
N ASP A 83 -11.26 3.18 12.92
CA ASP A 83 -11.75 4.48 13.35
C ASP A 83 -12.38 5.22 12.15
N ASP A 84 -11.61 5.34 11.07
CA ASP A 84 -11.99 6.04 9.84
C ASP A 84 -11.44 5.33 8.60
N ALA A 85 -12.07 5.58 7.45
CA ALA A 85 -11.54 5.14 6.16
C ALA A 85 -10.22 5.88 5.83
N PRO A 86 -9.30 5.25 5.09
CA PRO A 86 -8.07 5.90 4.64
C PRO A 86 -8.37 7.18 3.86
N SER A 87 -7.67 8.27 4.19
CA SER A 87 -7.83 9.58 3.54
C SER A 87 -6.60 9.96 2.73
N THR A 88 -6.81 10.63 1.59
CA THR A 88 -5.70 11.13 0.76
C THR A 88 -5.17 12.42 1.34
N LEU A 89 -3.87 12.46 1.60
CA LEU A 89 -3.18 13.62 2.17
C LEU A 89 -2.45 14.43 1.11
N VAL A 90 -1.88 13.76 0.11
CA VAL A 90 -1.07 14.37 -0.95
C VAL A 90 -1.36 13.68 -2.28
N GLY A 91 -1.43 14.45 -3.36
CA GLY A 91 -1.65 13.95 -4.71
C GLY A 91 -3.13 13.88 -5.10
N CYS A 92 -3.39 13.30 -6.28
CA CYS A 92 -4.73 13.15 -6.82
C CYS A 92 -4.97 11.68 -7.18
N VAL A 93 -5.98 11.06 -6.55
CA VAL A 93 -6.33 9.64 -6.77
C VAL A 93 -7.14 9.42 -8.05
N GLU A 94 -7.81 10.46 -8.56
CA GLU A 94 -8.64 10.37 -9.77
C GLU A 94 -7.79 10.17 -11.03
N ARG A 95 -6.57 10.72 -11.04
CA ARG A 95 -5.63 10.59 -12.16
C ARG A 95 -4.18 10.68 -11.70
N ILE A 96 -3.40 9.66 -12.06
CA ILE A 96 -1.97 9.59 -11.75
C ILE A 96 -1.17 9.43 -13.04
N ALA A 97 -0.36 10.43 -13.37
CA ALA A 97 0.56 10.36 -14.50
C ALA A 97 1.66 9.29 -14.28
N PRO A 98 2.30 8.78 -15.35
CA PRO A 98 3.47 7.91 -15.23
C PRO A 98 4.53 8.51 -14.29
N GLY A 99 5.00 7.72 -13.32
CA GLY A 99 6.00 8.13 -12.33
C GLY A 99 5.47 9.01 -11.18
N ALA A 100 4.24 9.53 -11.27
CA ALA A 100 3.61 10.26 -10.18
C ALA A 100 3.01 9.31 -9.13
N GLY A 101 2.55 9.87 -8.02
CA GLY A 101 1.94 9.11 -6.94
C GLY A 101 1.08 9.95 -6.01
N PHE A 102 0.48 9.29 -5.03
CA PHE A 102 -0.27 9.91 -3.94
C PHE A 102 0.07 9.24 -2.62
N VAL A 103 -0.27 9.92 -1.53
CA VAL A 103 -0.10 9.42 -0.16
C VAL A 103 -1.44 9.43 0.54
N THR A 104 -1.82 8.29 1.09
CA THR A 104 -2.98 8.15 1.98
C THR A 104 -2.55 7.76 3.38
N ALA A 105 -3.30 8.17 4.39
CA ALA A 105 -3.13 7.71 5.75
C ALA A 105 -4.39 7.05 6.29
N ALA A 106 -4.20 5.96 7.02
CA ALA A 106 -5.25 5.29 7.78
C ALA A 106 -4.86 5.26 9.26
N ARG A 107 -5.77 5.71 10.13
CA ARG A 107 -5.56 5.77 11.57
C ARG A 107 -6.49 4.79 12.26
N TYR A 108 -5.93 3.85 13.01
CA TYR A 108 -6.69 2.82 13.73
C TYR A 108 -6.29 2.77 15.20
N THR A 109 -7.28 2.82 16.08
CA THR A 109 -7.09 2.74 17.52
C THR A 109 -7.29 1.31 17.97
N VAL A 110 -6.24 0.71 18.53
CA VAL A 110 -6.28 -0.64 19.09
C VAL A 110 -6.08 -0.59 20.60
N ARG A 111 -6.64 -1.58 21.29
CA ARG A 111 -6.31 -1.79 22.71
C ARG A 111 -4.93 -2.44 22.80
N PRO A 112 -4.02 -1.95 23.65
CA PRO A 112 -2.77 -2.64 23.94
C PRO A 112 -3.07 -4.07 24.40
N PRO A 113 -2.38 -5.06 23.85
CA PRO A 113 -2.65 -6.44 24.18
C PRO A 113 -2.00 -6.78 25.53
N ALA A 114 -2.60 -7.70 26.29
CA ALA A 114 -2.01 -8.22 27.53
C ALA A 114 -0.78 -9.11 27.31
N VAL A 115 -0.62 -9.61 26.08
CA VAL A 115 0.51 -10.43 25.62
C VAL A 115 0.94 -9.92 24.25
N ARG A 116 2.16 -10.24 23.81
CA ARG A 116 2.64 -9.84 22.49
C ARG A 116 1.68 -10.31 21.39
N ARG A 117 1.30 -9.41 20.48
CA ARG A 117 0.41 -9.72 19.34
C ARG A 117 0.96 -9.15 18.04
N THR A 118 0.51 -9.72 16.92
CA THR A 118 0.82 -9.21 15.58
C THR A 118 -0.45 -8.70 14.95
N ILE A 119 -0.51 -7.40 14.69
CA ILE A 119 -1.56 -6.80 13.88
C ILE A 119 -1.22 -7.01 12.40
N VAL A 120 -2.21 -7.48 11.65
CA VAL A 120 -2.17 -7.63 10.21
C VAL A 120 -3.00 -6.51 9.61
N ASN A 121 -2.42 -5.73 8.69
CA ASN A 121 -3.17 -4.80 7.85
C ASN A 121 -2.93 -5.18 6.38
N SER A 122 -3.99 -5.51 5.65
CA SER A 122 -3.92 -5.75 4.21
C SER A 122 -4.86 -4.84 3.42
N LEU A 123 -4.36 -4.41 2.27
CA LEU A 123 -4.90 -3.33 1.46
C LEU A 123 -4.86 -3.76 0.00
N ASP A 124 -5.92 -3.45 -0.75
CA ASP A 124 -5.89 -3.46 -2.20
C ASP A 124 -5.97 -2.01 -2.71
N VAL A 125 -5.23 -1.70 -3.76
CA VAL A 125 -5.47 -0.52 -4.59
C VAL A 125 -5.99 -1.00 -5.93
N ARG A 126 -7.09 -0.43 -6.39
CA ARG A 126 -7.71 -0.78 -7.68
C ARG A 126 -7.97 0.48 -8.48
N GLY A 127 -7.88 0.36 -9.80
CA GLY A 127 -8.23 1.44 -10.72
C GLY A 127 -8.21 0.95 -12.15
N THR A 128 -8.10 1.87 -13.08
CA THR A 128 -8.09 1.59 -14.52
C THR A 128 -6.89 2.24 -15.21
N GLY A 129 -6.37 1.58 -16.23
CA GLY A 129 -5.40 2.17 -17.16
C GLY A 129 -6.09 3.10 -18.16
N ALA A 130 -5.30 3.86 -18.91
CA ALA A 130 -5.81 4.74 -19.97
C ALA A 130 -6.54 4.00 -21.11
N ASP A 131 -6.28 2.71 -21.29
CA ASP A 131 -6.97 1.81 -22.22
C ASP A 131 -8.23 1.16 -21.63
N GLY A 132 -8.59 1.51 -20.39
CA GLY A 132 -9.69 0.91 -19.63
C GLY A 132 -9.34 -0.44 -18.99
N ALA A 133 -8.11 -0.94 -19.13
CA ALA A 133 -7.72 -2.20 -18.52
C ALA A 133 -7.69 -2.07 -16.98
N PRO A 134 -8.19 -3.06 -16.23
CA PRO A 134 -8.16 -3.02 -14.77
C PRO A 134 -6.71 -3.12 -14.26
N ILE A 135 -6.39 -2.29 -13.27
CA ILE A 135 -5.13 -2.33 -12.54
C ILE A 135 -5.43 -2.62 -11.08
N SER A 136 -4.60 -3.48 -10.47
CA SER A 136 -4.63 -3.70 -9.04
C SER A 136 -3.23 -3.83 -8.45
N GLY A 137 -3.11 -3.43 -7.20
CA GLY A 137 -1.95 -3.69 -6.36
C GLY A 137 -2.41 -4.14 -4.98
N HIS A 138 -1.55 -4.89 -4.31
CA HIS A 138 -1.81 -5.40 -2.98
C HIS A 138 -0.66 -5.04 -2.05
N ALA A 139 -0.99 -4.63 -0.82
CA ALA A 139 -0.02 -4.42 0.24
C ALA A 139 -0.47 -5.15 1.50
N ARG A 140 0.49 -5.70 2.23
CA ARG A 140 0.27 -6.33 3.53
C ARG A 140 1.38 -5.94 4.48
N VAL A 141 1.00 -5.42 5.63
CA VAL A 141 1.90 -5.03 6.71
C VAL A 141 1.59 -5.85 7.95
N LEU A 142 2.66 -6.21 8.65
CA LEU A 142 2.62 -6.87 9.94
C LEU A 142 3.24 -5.94 10.97
N VAL A 143 2.49 -5.62 12.02
CA VAL A 143 2.94 -4.78 13.12
C VAL A 143 2.96 -5.63 14.38
N VAL A 144 4.13 -5.82 14.97
CA VAL A 144 4.24 -6.49 16.26
C VAL A 144 4.01 -5.45 17.36
N ILE A 145 3.05 -5.74 18.24
CA ILE A 145 2.76 -4.94 19.43
C ILE A 145 3.12 -5.77 20.65
N ASP A 146 4.06 -5.26 21.44
CA ASP A 146 4.37 -5.81 22.75
C ASP A 146 3.39 -5.27 23.80
N PRO A 147 3.10 -6.05 24.86
CA PRO A 147 2.25 -5.58 25.94
C PRO A 147 2.90 -4.36 26.60
N ASP A 148 2.08 -3.41 27.05
CA ASP A 148 2.58 -2.25 27.79
C ASP A 148 3.06 -2.73 29.18
N PRO A 149 4.38 -2.70 29.49
CA PRO A 149 4.89 -3.15 30.77
C PRO A 149 4.42 -2.27 31.94
N THR A 150 3.89 -1.07 31.68
CA THR A 150 3.39 -0.16 32.71
C THR A 150 1.91 -0.37 33.04
N ALA A 151 1.18 -1.17 32.26
CA ALA A 151 -0.24 -1.46 32.49
C ALA A 151 -0.50 -2.46 33.64
N SER A 152 0.53 -3.12 34.18
CA SER A 152 0.41 -4.12 35.26
C SER A 152 0.53 -3.54 36.68
N VAL A 153 0.50 -2.22 36.84
CA VAL A 153 0.53 -1.57 38.17
C VAL A 153 -0.76 -0.79 38.41
N LEU A 154 -1.89 -1.49 38.46
CA LEU A 154 -3.15 -1.00 39.05
C LEU A 154 -3.88 -2.14 39.75
#